data_AF-A0A7W1J3C0-F1
#
_entry.id   AF-A0A7W1J3C0-F1
#
_cell.length_a   1.000
_cell.length_b   1.000
_cell.length_c   1.000
_cell.angle_alpha   90.00
_cell.angle_beta   90.00
_cell.angle_gamma   90.00
#
_symmetry.space_group_name_H-M   'P 1'
#
loop_
_entity.id
_entity.type
_entity.pdbx_description
1 polymer ?
#
loop_
_entity_poly.entity_id
_entity_poly.type
_entity_poly.pdbx_seq_one_letter_code
_entity_poly.pdbx_strand_id
1 'polypeptide(L)'
;IGGAPEGILAAAVMKCLGGEMQARMWPTQRSQVEKLEEYGFTDPERKLALDDLIRGTDVLFAATGITPGETLSGVRYFRGGARTHTVVMSTEPRVVRFMDTIHALEPEAGRQGFQL
;
A
#
# COMPACT_ATOMS: atom_id res chain seq x y z
N ILE A 1 7.72 14.80 5.62
CA ILE A 1 6.67 14.70 6.67
C ILE A 1 5.37 14.40 5.96
N GLY A 2 4.61 13.40 6.43
CA GLY A 2 3.36 12.95 5.80
C GLY A 2 2.41 12.39 6.87
N GLY A 3 1.31 11.76 6.45
CA GLY A 3 0.37 11.15 7.37
C GLY A 3 0.93 9.86 8.00
N ALA A 4 0.63 9.67 9.29
CA ALA A 4 1.05 8.47 10.01
C ALA A 4 0.46 7.17 9.40
N PRO A 5 -0.82 7.10 9.00
CA PRO A 5 -1.38 5.90 8.35
C PRO A 5 -0.66 5.54 7.04
N GLU A 6 -0.37 6.52 6.19
CA GLU A 6 0.37 6.31 4.94
C GLU A 6 1.81 5.86 5.21
N GLY A 7 2.42 6.34 6.29
CA GLY A 7 3.72 5.85 6.76
C GLY A 7 3.70 4.36 7.13
N ILE A 8 2.62 3.87 7.73
CA ILE A 8 2.45 2.43 8.03
C ILE A 8 2.29 1.62 6.74
N LEU A 9 1.56 2.12 5.74
CA LEU A 9 1.46 1.45 4.43
C LEU A 9 2.83 1.37 3.73
N ALA A 10 3.61 2.46 3.76
CA ALA A 10 4.98 2.45 3.24
C ALA A 10 5.88 1.46 3.98
N ALA A 11 5.77 1.38 5.32
CA ALA A 11 6.47 0.38 6.11
C ALA A 11 6.11 -1.06 5.68
N ALA A 12 4.84 -1.34 5.38
CA ALA A 12 4.41 -2.67 4.93
C ALA A 12 5.11 -3.05 3.62
N VAL A 13 5.17 -2.12 2.67
CA VAL A 13 5.91 -2.29 1.42
C VAL A 13 7.39 -2.56 1.68
N MET A 14 8.05 -1.73 2.50
CA MET A 14 9.48 -1.90 2.82
C MET A 14 9.76 -3.25 3.48
N LYS A 15 8.88 -3.72 4.37
CA LYS A 15 9.01 -5.02 5.03
C LYS A 15 8.88 -6.18 4.03
N CYS A 16 7.90 -6.13 3.15
CA CYS A 16 7.75 -7.10 2.05
C CYS A 16 8.97 -7.11 1.12
N LEU A 17 9.54 -5.94 0.81
CA LEU A 17 10.72 -5.82 -0.05
C LEU A 17 12.04 -6.18 0.67
N GLY A 18 12.05 -6.27 2.01
CA GLY A 18 13.26 -6.49 2.79
C GLY A 18 14.16 -5.25 2.86
N GLY A 19 13.58 -4.06 2.73
CA GLY A 19 14.28 -2.79 2.90
C GLY A 19 14.20 -2.28 4.34
N GLU A 20 14.69 -1.05 4.54
CA GLU A 20 14.68 -0.37 5.83
C GLU A 20 13.86 0.92 5.77
N MET A 21 13.27 1.29 6.91
CA MET A 21 12.56 2.55 7.06
C MET A 21 12.69 3.03 8.51
N GLN A 22 12.80 4.34 8.69
CA GLN A 22 12.65 4.99 9.98
C GLN A 22 11.57 6.06 9.91
N ALA A 23 10.85 6.22 11.01
CA ALA A 23 9.85 7.27 11.18
C ALA A 23 9.92 7.89 12.57
N ARG A 24 9.22 9.01 12.76
CA ARG A 24 9.03 9.66 14.05
C ARG A 24 7.65 10.30 14.04
N MET A 25 6.97 10.27 15.19
CA MET A 25 5.72 11.01 15.35
C MET A 25 6.00 12.51 15.31
N TRP A 26 5.19 13.27 14.56
CA TRP A 26 5.37 14.71 14.40
C TRP A 26 4.06 15.44 14.72
N PRO A 27 3.66 15.51 16.00
CA PRO A 27 2.44 16.22 16.39
C PRO A 27 2.62 17.73 16.13
N THR A 28 1.64 18.34 15.49
CA THR A 28 1.62 19.80 15.22
C THR A 28 0.60 20.53 16.08
N GLN A 29 -0.21 19.80 16.84
CA GLN A 29 -1.23 20.34 17.73
C GLN A 29 -1.20 19.65 19.10
N ARG A 30 -1.56 20.39 20.15
CA ARG A 30 -1.60 19.87 21.54
C ARG A 30 -2.47 18.62 21.69
N SER A 31 -3.62 18.59 21.03
CA SER A 31 -4.52 17.42 21.04
C SER A 31 -3.90 16.16 20.44
N GLN A 32 -2.91 16.29 19.55
CA GLN A 32 -2.15 15.15 19.02
C GLN A 32 -1.08 14.69 20.00
N VAL A 33 -0.46 15.61 20.74
CA VAL A 33 0.48 15.28 21.82
C VAL A 33 -0.23 14.47 22.90
N GLU A 34 -1.38 14.96 23.38
CA GLU A 34 -2.19 14.29 24.41
C GLU A 34 -2.58 12.86 23.98
N LYS A 35 -3.03 12.68 22.73
CA LYS A 35 -3.31 11.34 22.16
C LYS A 35 -2.08 10.44 22.08
N LEU A 36 -0.93 10.98 21.72
CA LEU A 36 0.31 10.21 21.66
C LEU A 36 0.73 9.73 23.05
N GLU A 37 0.61 10.59 24.06
CA GLU A 37 0.85 10.22 25.47
C GLU A 37 -0.11 9.12 25.93
N GLU A 38 -1.40 9.21 25.60
CA GLU A 38 -2.39 8.15 25.87
C GLU A 38 -2.01 6.81 25.22
N TYR A 39 -1.36 6.84 24.05
CA TYR A 39 -0.83 5.65 23.37
C TYR A 39 0.57 5.22 23.85
N GLY A 40 1.11 5.86 24.90
CA GLY A 40 2.41 5.55 25.46
C GLY A 40 3.60 6.11 24.67
N PHE A 41 3.37 7.04 23.75
CA PHE A 41 4.41 7.82 23.06
C PHE A 41 4.69 9.10 23.83
N THR A 42 5.42 8.99 24.93
CA THR A 42 5.79 10.12 25.80
C THR A 42 7.06 10.85 25.34
N ASP A 43 7.89 10.21 24.52
CA ASP A 43 9.08 10.81 23.92
C ASP A 43 8.80 11.23 22.47
N PRO A 44 8.67 12.54 22.18
CA PRO A 44 8.41 13.03 20.82
C PRO A 44 9.60 12.87 19.88
N GLU A 45 10.82 12.67 20.39
CA GLU A 45 12.04 12.49 19.61
C GLU A 45 12.33 11.02 19.28
N ARG A 46 11.55 10.09 19.83
CA ARG A 46 11.71 8.66 19.60
C ARG A 46 11.62 8.32 18.11
N LYS A 47 12.70 7.76 17.60
CA LYS A 47 12.75 7.15 16.26
C LYS A 47 12.14 5.76 16.31
N LEU A 48 11.33 5.45 15.31
CA LEU A 48 10.67 4.17 15.13
C LEU A 48 11.33 3.47 13.95
N ALA A 49 11.90 2.30 14.20
CA ALA A 49 12.39 1.41 13.17
C ALA A 49 11.22 0.67 12.50
N LEU A 50 11.50 -0.04 11.42
CA LEU A 50 10.48 -0.77 10.65
C LEU A 50 9.67 -1.75 11.53
N ASP A 51 10.32 -2.44 12.46
CA ASP A 51 9.68 -3.39 13.37
C ASP A 51 8.90 -2.71 14.51
N ASP A 52 9.19 -1.44 14.82
CA ASP A 52 8.33 -0.65 15.71
C ASP A 52 6.99 -0.31 15.02
N LEU A 53 7.03 -0.08 13.70
CA LEU A 53 5.87 0.31 12.88
C LEU A 53 4.98 -0.88 12.54
N ILE A 54 5.56 -2.03 12.20
CA ILE A 54 4.83 -3.26 11.88
C ILE A 54 5.43 -4.42 12.66
N ARG A 55 4.78 -4.78 13.75
CA ARG A 55 5.24 -5.83 14.67
C ARG A 55 4.99 -7.25 14.17
N GLY A 56 4.03 -7.43 13.24
CA GLY A 56 3.75 -8.72 12.63
C GLY A 56 4.89 -9.19 11.74
N THR A 57 5.14 -10.51 11.72
CA THR A 57 6.08 -11.15 10.79
C THR A 57 5.43 -11.41 9.43
N ASP A 58 4.13 -11.65 9.45
CA ASP A 58 3.32 -12.00 8.28
C ASP A 58 2.60 -10.75 7.79
N VAL A 59 3.14 -10.16 6.73
CA VAL A 59 2.67 -8.89 6.17
C VAL A 59 2.29 -9.13 4.73
N LEU A 60 1.05 -8.75 4.40
CA LEU A 60 0.53 -8.73 3.03
C LEU A 60 0.22 -7.28 2.67
N PHE A 61 0.68 -6.84 1.51
CA PHE A 61 0.34 -5.55 0.95
C PHE A 61 -0.20 -5.74 -0.48
N ALA A 62 -1.26 -5.02 -0.80
CA ALA A 62 -1.83 -4.99 -2.14
C ALA A 62 -2.20 -3.55 -2.53
N ALA A 63 -1.92 -3.18 -3.77
CA ALA A 63 -2.28 -1.88 -4.31
C ALA A 63 -2.63 -1.98 -5.80
N THR A 64 -3.63 -1.21 -6.23
CA THR A 64 -4.08 -1.13 -7.63
C THR A 64 -3.99 0.31 -8.10
N GLY A 65 -3.44 0.55 -9.29
CA GLY A 65 -3.37 1.88 -9.87
C GLY A 65 -4.75 2.39 -10.28
N ILE A 66 -5.16 3.54 -9.73
CA ILE A 66 -6.39 4.24 -10.15
C ILE A 66 -6.08 5.09 -11.38
N THR A 67 -5.11 5.99 -11.24
CA THR A 67 -4.54 6.79 -12.33
C THR A 67 -3.13 6.30 -12.68
N PRO A 68 -2.59 6.63 -13.87
CA PRO A 68 -1.22 6.26 -14.23
C PRO A 68 -0.21 6.82 -13.23
N GLY A 69 0.58 5.94 -12.62
CA GLY A 69 1.73 6.29 -11.79
C GLY A 69 3.00 5.66 -12.33
N GLU A 70 4.10 5.87 -11.61
CA GLU A 70 5.41 5.35 -11.99
C GLU A 70 5.45 3.81 -11.95
N THR A 71 4.86 3.21 -10.91
CA THR A 71 4.90 1.76 -10.70
C THR A 71 3.69 1.02 -11.28
N LEU A 72 2.49 1.59 -11.11
CA LEU A 72 1.23 0.97 -11.51
C LEU A 72 0.53 1.80 -12.57
N SER A 73 -0.01 1.11 -13.57
CA SER A 73 -0.85 1.72 -14.59
C SER A 73 -2.23 2.01 -14.00
N GLY A 74 -2.83 3.13 -14.41
CA GLY A 74 -4.21 3.44 -14.04
C GLY A 74 -5.21 2.48 -14.66
N VAL A 75 -6.44 2.51 -14.17
CA VAL A 75 -7.55 1.75 -14.75
C VAL A 75 -7.81 2.23 -16.17
N ARG A 76 -7.83 1.29 -17.13
CA ARG A 76 -8.15 1.57 -18.54
C ARG A 76 -9.44 0.88 -18.91
N TYR A 77 -10.45 1.65 -19.29
CA TYR A 77 -11.70 1.12 -19.83
C TYR A 77 -11.56 0.91 -21.34
N PHE A 78 -12.16 -0.16 -21.84
CA PHE A 78 -12.29 -0.46 -23.25
C PHE A 78 -13.67 -1.06 -23.52
N ARG A 79 -14.02 -1.29 -24.78
CA ARG A 79 -15.35 -1.85 -25.11
C ARG A 79 -15.56 -3.21 -24.42
N GLY A 80 -16.55 -3.29 -23.54
CA GLY A 80 -16.92 -4.51 -22.84
C GLY A 80 -16.10 -4.85 -21.60
N GLY A 81 -15.16 -4.02 -21.17
CA GLY A 81 -14.33 -4.34 -20.01
C GLY A 81 -13.44 -3.23 -19.47
N ALA A 82 -12.63 -3.61 -18.48
CA ALA A 82 -11.62 -2.75 -17.87
C ALA A 82 -10.32 -3.52 -17.62
N ARG A 83 -9.19 -2.83 -17.67
CA ARG A 83 -7.87 -3.38 -17.37
C ARG A 83 -7.30 -2.68 -16.15
N THR A 84 -6.85 -3.45 -15.16
CA THR A 84 -6.25 -2.96 -13.91
C THR A 84 -4.83 -3.49 -13.75
N HIS A 85 -3.95 -2.68 -13.18
CA HIS A 85 -2.60 -3.09 -12.80
C HIS A 85 -2.47 -3.05 -11.27
N THR A 86 -2.22 -4.21 -10.68
CA THR A 86 -2.13 -4.42 -9.23
C THR A 86 -0.77 -4.99 -8.86
N VAL A 87 -0.21 -4.59 -7.73
CA VAL A 87 0.88 -5.33 -7.07
C VAL A 87 0.34 -5.99 -5.80
N VAL A 88 0.72 -7.25 -5.59
CA VAL A 88 0.51 -7.98 -4.34
C VAL A 88 1.87 -8.46 -3.86
N MET A 89 2.18 -8.22 -2.59
CA MET A 89 3.45 -8.58 -1.99
C MET A 89 3.25 -9.15 -0.60
N SER A 90 4.01 -10.18 -0.25
CA SER A 90 3.96 -10.85 1.05
C SER A 90 5.35 -11.12 1.59
N THR A 91 5.49 -11.14 2.92
CA THR A 91 6.68 -11.63 3.61
C THR A 91 6.72 -13.16 3.71
N GLU A 92 5.55 -13.81 3.77
CA GLU A 92 5.39 -15.27 3.87
C GLU A 92 4.19 -15.75 3.03
N PRO A 93 4.39 -16.56 1.97
CA PRO A 93 5.67 -16.76 1.32
C PRO A 93 6.22 -15.44 0.77
N ARG A 94 7.54 -15.25 0.77
CA ARG A 94 8.17 -14.05 0.25
C ARG A 94 7.92 -13.92 -1.26
N VAL A 95 7.02 -13.01 -1.65
CA VAL A 95 6.63 -12.81 -3.04
C VAL A 95 6.34 -11.35 -3.34
N VAL A 96 6.67 -10.93 -4.56
CA VAL A 96 6.19 -9.69 -5.17
C VAL A 96 5.59 -10.07 -6.52
N ARG A 97 4.30 -9.79 -6.71
CA ARG A 97 3.55 -10.17 -7.91
C ARG A 97 2.87 -8.94 -8.49
N PHE A 98 3.22 -8.62 -9.73
CA PHE A 98 2.44 -7.70 -10.54
C PHE A 98 1.35 -8.49 -11.28
N MET A 99 0.13 -7.97 -11.25
CA MET A 99 -1.05 -8.57 -11.85
C MET A 99 -1.66 -7.56 -12.82
N ASP A 100 -1.63 -7.92 -14.10
CA ASP A 100 -2.36 -7.23 -15.14
C ASP A 100 -3.64 -8.02 -15.43
N THR A 101 -4.78 -7.44 -15.07
CA THR A 101 -6.06 -8.14 -15.07
C THR A 101 -7.03 -7.46 -16.01
N ILE A 102 -7.59 -8.24 -16.92
CA ILE A 102 -8.70 -7.84 -17.78
C ILE A 102 -10.01 -8.33 -17.16
N HIS A 103 -10.89 -7.39 -16.86
CA HIS A 103 -12.22 -7.63 -16.30
C HIS A 103 -13.26 -7.56 -17.42
N ALA A 104 -13.93 -8.69 -17.68
CA ALA A 104 -15.09 -8.73 -18.58
C ALA A 104 -16.29 -8.15 -17.85
N LEU A 105 -16.71 -6.93 -18.19
CA LEU A 105 -17.85 -6.28 -17.54
C LEU A 105 -19.16 -6.55 -18.30
N GLU A 106 -19.07 -6.86 -19.59
CA GLU A 106 -20.20 -7.27 -20.42
C GLU A 106 -20.08 -8.76 -20.79
N PRO A 107 -21.08 -9.60 -20.46
CA PRO A 107 -21.06 -11.03 -20.78
C PRO A 107 -20.95 -11.34 -22.28
N GLU A 108 -21.50 -10.46 -23.12
CA GLU A 108 -21.53 -10.64 -24.57
C GLU A 108 -20.23 -10.19 -25.24
N ALA A 109 -19.59 -9.13 -24.73
CA ALA A 109 -18.31 -8.66 -25.24
C ALA A 109 -17.17 -9.65 -24.94
N GLY A 110 -17.19 -10.31 -23.78
CA GLY A 110 -16.22 -11.37 -23.45
C GLY A 110 -16.27 -12.57 -24.42
N ARG A 111 -17.41 -12.82 -25.08
CA ARG A 111 -17.57 -13.89 -26.08
C ARG A 111 -16.98 -13.52 -27.45
N GLN A 112 -16.86 -12.22 -27.76
CA GLN A 112 -16.30 -11.74 -29.03
C GLN A 112 -14.77 -11.57 -28.99
N GLY A 113 -14.16 -11.75 -27.81
CA GLY A 113 -12.74 -11.54 -27.57
C GLY A 113 -12.43 -10.08 -27.24
N PHE A 114 -11.44 -9.87 -26.36
CA PHE A 114 -10.97 -8.53 -26.04
C PHE A 114 -10.01 -8.04 -27.14
N GLN A 115 -10.29 -6.88 -27.75
CA GLN A 115 -9.28 -6.17 -28.53
C GLN A 115 -8.35 -5.46 -27.54
N LEU A 116 -7.17 -6.05 -27.29
CA LEU A 116 -6.21 -5.65 -26.25
C LEU A 116 -5.07 -4.81 -26.80
#